data_AF-A0A9J6AT43-F1
#
_entry.id   AF-A0A9J6AT43-F1
#
_cell.length_a   1.000
_cell.length_b   1.000
_cell.length_c   1.000
_cell.angle_alpha   90.00
_cell.angle_beta   90.00
_cell.angle_gamma   90.00
#
_symmetry.space_group_name_H-M   'P 1'
#
loop_
_entity.id
_entity.type
_entity.pdbx_description
1 polymer ?
#
loop_
_entity_poly.entity_id
_entity_poly.type
_entity_poly.pdbx_seq_one_letter_code
_entity_poly.pdbx_strand_id
1 'polypeptide(L)'
;MLEGASNTSFRRQCQTLVCMHKSFMMVILEITMADHAKFTEELCFDAQIQSVTEGLSGGIMIIWKEDTFKFDNIFVTTQGIHVMVKNLSILLKRLVHWKRF
;
A
#
# COMPACT_ATOMS: atom_id res chain seq x y z
N MET A 1 20.63 0.63 14.93
CA MET A 1 19.74 0.91 13.77
C MET A 1 18.31 0.82 14.26
N LEU A 2 17.70 1.93 14.66
CA LEU A 2 16.34 1.94 15.26
C LEU A 2 15.51 3.17 14.84
N GLU A 3 15.91 3.88 13.77
CA GLU A 3 15.28 5.16 13.38
C GLU A 3 14.66 5.17 11.98
N GLY A 4 14.51 4.03 11.31
CA GLY A 4 14.06 3.99 9.91
C GLY A 4 12.61 4.44 9.71
N ALA A 5 11.68 4.02 10.58
CA ALA A 5 10.23 4.18 10.36
C ALA A 5 9.41 4.69 11.57
N SER A 6 10.00 4.81 12.77
CA SER A 6 9.36 5.53 13.91
C SER A 6 9.67 7.03 13.90
N ASN A 7 10.50 7.47 12.95
CA ASN A 7 10.95 8.85 12.81
C ASN A 7 9.87 9.65 12.07
N THR A 8 9.36 10.71 12.70
CA THR A 8 8.34 11.61 12.13
C THR A 8 8.73 12.15 10.76
N SER A 9 10.04 12.23 10.46
CA SER A 9 10.55 12.62 9.14
C SER A 9 10.20 11.62 8.04
N PHE A 10 10.28 10.31 8.29
CA PHE A 10 9.93 9.26 7.32
C PHE A 10 8.43 9.36 6.97
N ARG A 11 7.58 9.46 7.98
CA ARG A 11 6.12 9.60 7.79
C ARG A 11 5.78 10.85 6.96
N ARG A 12 6.41 11.98 7.27
CA ARG A 12 6.25 13.23 6.52
C ARG A 12 6.71 13.11 5.07
N GLN A 13 7.81 12.39 4.82
CA GLN A 13 8.28 12.13 3.45
C GLN A 13 7.28 11.28 2.69
N CYS A 14 6.76 10.19 3.27
CA CYS A 14 5.72 9.38 2.64
C CYS A 14 4.47 10.23 2.33
N GLN A 15 3.98 11.04 3.27
CA GLN A 15 2.87 11.96 3.03
C GLN A 15 3.15 12.93 1.87
N THR A 16 4.37 13.47 1.80
CA THR A 16 4.78 14.38 0.73
C THR A 16 4.71 13.67 -0.63
N LEU A 17 5.24 12.44 -0.72
CA LEU A 17 5.19 11.64 -1.95
C LEU A 17 3.75 11.29 -2.37
N VAL A 18 2.89 10.90 -1.41
CA VAL A 18 1.47 10.63 -1.69
C VAL A 18 0.78 11.88 -2.24
N CYS A 19 0.96 13.03 -1.60
CA CYS A 19 0.35 14.29 -2.00
C CYS A 19 0.86 14.77 -3.37
N MET A 20 2.16 14.69 -3.61
CA MET A 20 2.77 15.16 -4.87
C MET A 20 2.34 14.30 -6.07
N HIS A 21 2.25 12.98 -5.90
CA HIS A 21 1.95 12.06 -6.98
C HIS A 21 0.48 11.65 -7.06
N LYS A 22 -0.34 12.05 -6.08
CA LYS A 22 -1.74 11.59 -5.94
C LYS A 22 -1.85 10.08 -6.04
N SER A 23 -0.97 9.39 -5.30
CA SER A 23 -0.82 7.94 -5.36
C SER A 23 -2.05 7.23 -4.82
N PHE A 24 -2.54 6.22 -5.55
CA PHE A 24 -3.63 5.33 -5.12
C PHE A 24 -3.13 3.99 -4.57
N MET A 25 -1.82 3.74 -4.69
CA MET A 25 -1.13 2.58 -4.15
C MET A 25 0.32 2.98 -3.82
N MET A 26 0.87 2.42 -2.76
CA MET A 26 2.28 2.55 -2.41
C MET A 26 2.82 1.21 -1.91
N VAL A 27 4.06 0.89 -2.31
CA VAL A 27 4.82 -0.27 -1.83
C VAL A 27 6.00 0.25 -1.04
N ILE A 28 6.16 -0.24 0.18
CA ILE A 28 7.17 0.20 1.13
C ILE A 28 7.99 -1.02 1.51
N LEU A 29 9.31 -0.88 1.40
CA LEU A 29 10.29 -1.93 1.69
C LEU A 29 11.02 -1.60 2.98
N GLU A 30 11.65 -2.61 3.59
CA GLU A 30 12.48 -2.50 4.79
C GLU A 30 11.75 -1.84 5.97
N ILE A 31 10.44 -2.06 6.07
CA ILE A 31 9.63 -1.42 7.11
C ILE A 31 9.83 -2.16 8.44
N THR A 32 10.23 -1.42 9.47
CA THR A 32 10.56 -1.97 10.81
C THR A 32 9.64 -1.44 11.92
N MET A 33 8.54 -0.77 11.54
CA MET A 33 7.61 -0.19 12.51
C MET A 33 6.62 -1.22 13.05
N ALA A 34 6.13 -1.02 14.28
CA ALA A 34 5.17 -1.95 14.90
C ALA A 34 3.69 -1.66 14.56
N ASP A 35 3.33 -0.39 14.31
CA ASP A 35 1.93 0.05 14.16
C ASP A 35 1.59 0.43 12.70
N HIS A 36 1.49 -0.59 11.85
CA HIS A 36 1.24 -0.43 10.41
C HIS A 36 -0.16 0.16 10.11
N ALA A 37 -1.18 -0.22 10.88
CA ALA A 37 -2.56 0.22 10.67
C ALA A 37 -2.68 1.74 10.81
N LYS A 38 -2.15 2.31 11.90
CA LYS A 38 -2.14 3.76 12.11
C LYS A 38 -1.39 4.51 11.00
N PHE A 39 -0.33 3.92 10.45
CA PHE A 39 0.42 4.53 9.37
C PHE A 39 -0.35 4.53 8.04
N THR A 40 -1.10 3.47 7.74
CA THR A 40 -2.01 3.43 6.59
C THR A 40 -3.09 4.51 6.71
N GLU A 41 -3.68 4.68 7.89
CA GLU A 41 -4.66 5.74 8.16
C GLU A 41 -4.05 7.15 8.02
N GLU A 42 -2.84 7.38 8.55
CA GLU A 42 -2.14 8.68 8.47
C GLU A 42 -1.74 9.08 7.03
N LEU A 43 -1.57 8.09 6.15
CA LEU A 43 -1.35 8.30 4.73
C LEU A 43 -2.65 8.36 3.92
N CYS A 44 -3.79 8.31 4.61
CA CYS A 44 -5.12 8.30 4.04
C CYS A 44 -5.31 7.16 3.03
N PHE A 45 -4.82 5.94 3.29
CA PHE A 45 -5.15 4.73 2.51
C PHE A 45 -6.20 3.88 3.24
N ASP A 46 -6.87 2.99 2.51
CA ASP A 46 -8.03 2.27 3.03
C ASP A 46 -7.65 0.83 3.45
N ALA A 47 -6.66 0.23 2.78
CA ALA A 47 -6.25 -1.14 3.02
C ALA A 47 -4.73 -1.34 2.94
N GLN A 48 -4.28 -2.43 3.57
CA GLN A 48 -2.87 -2.81 3.65
C GLN A 48 -2.67 -4.34 3.62
N ILE A 49 -1.51 -4.77 3.12
CA ILE A 49 -0.97 -6.13 3.28
C ILE A 49 0.49 -5.99 3.69
N GLN A 50 0.94 -6.84 4.60
CA GLN A 50 2.32 -6.86 5.09
C GLN A 50 2.91 -8.26 5.04
N SER A 51 4.20 -8.32 4.76
CA SER A 51 5.04 -9.50 5.00
C SER A 51 5.56 -9.47 6.43
N VAL A 52 5.56 -10.63 7.09
CA VAL A 52 6.17 -10.81 8.40
C VAL A 52 7.68 -10.60 8.28
N THR A 53 8.26 -9.92 9.27
CA THR A 53 9.70 -9.76 9.43
C THR A 53 10.29 -10.94 10.20
N GLU A 54 11.30 -11.59 9.63
CA GLU A 54 12.13 -12.58 10.34
C GLU A 54 13.57 -12.05 10.46
N GLY A 55 14.06 -11.90 11.69
CA GLY A 55 15.43 -11.45 11.95
C GLY A 55 15.67 -9.95 11.70
N LEU A 56 16.76 -9.61 11.01
CA LEU A 56 17.18 -8.22 10.72
C LEU A 56 16.59 -7.66 9.42
N SER A 57 15.87 -8.48 8.64
CA SER A 57 15.25 -8.05 7.39
C SER A 57 13.97 -7.25 7.68
N GLY A 58 13.88 -6.02 7.17
CA GLY A 58 12.67 -5.22 7.29
C GLY A 58 11.56 -5.76 6.39
N GLY A 59 10.31 -5.47 6.75
CA GLY A 59 9.14 -6.04 6.11
C GLY A 59 8.86 -5.38 4.76
N ILE A 60 7.94 -6.00 4.01
CA ILE A 60 7.30 -5.38 2.85
C ILE A 60 5.88 -5.03 3.25
N MET A 61 5.44 -3.83 2.90
CA MET A 61 4.07 -3.38 3.11
C MET A 61 3.53 -2.76 1.83
N ILE A 62 2.32 -3.16 1.45
CA ILE A 62 1.58 -2.56 0.34
C ILE A 62 0.34 -1.91 0.93
N ILE A 63 0.12 -0.64 0.59
CA ILE A 63 -1.07 0.13 0.97
C ILE A 63 -1.77 0.66 -0.27
N TRP A 64 -3.10 0.69 -0.25
CA TRP A 64 -3.87 1.15 -1.41
C TRP A 64 -5.25 1.67 -1.05
N LYS A 65 -5.87 2.31 -2.05
CA LYS A 65 -7.25 2.77 -2.05
C LYS A 65 -8.18 1.67 -2.58
N GLU A 66 -9.09 1.17 -1.74
CA GLU A 66 -9.96 0.03 -2.09
C GLU A 66 -10.98 0.37 -3.18
N ASP A 67 -11.34 1.65 -3.32
CA ASP A 67 -12.21 2.13 -4.40
C ASP A 67 -11.53 2.09 -5.78
N THR A 68 -10.20 2.01 -5.82
CA THR A 68 -9.40 2.13 -7.04
C THR A 68 -8.79 0.79 -7.45
N PHE A 69 -8.31 0.03 -6.47
CA PHE A 69 -7.68 -1.28 -6.72
C PHE A 69 -8.32 -2.39 -5.89
N LYS A 70 -8.51 -3.53 -6.54
CA LYS A 70 -8.83 -4.81 -5.89
C LYS A 70 -7.62 -5.74 -5.95
N PHE A 71 -7.31 -6.33 -4.80
CA PHE A 71 -6.21 -7.27 -4.65
C PHE A 71 -6.80 -8.68 -4.53
N ASP A 72 -6.44 -9.57 -5.44
CA ASP A 72 -6.88 -10.97 -5.45
C ASP A 72 -5.63 -11.88 -5.41
N ASN A 73 -5.81 -13.17 -5.06
CA ASN A 73 -4.74 -14.17 -5.01
C ASN A 73 -3.50 -13.72 -4.22
N ILE A 74 -3.73 -13.19 -3.02
CA ILE A 74 -2.67 -12.70 -2.14
C ILE A 74 -1.92 -13.89 -1.54
N PHE A 75 -0.62 -13.97 -1.78
CA PHE A 75 0.29 -14.93 -1.17
C PHE A 75 1.46 -14.18 -0.54
N VAL A 76 1.60 -14.31 0.77
CA VAL A 76 2.62 -13.62 1.56
C VAL A 76 3.59 -14.66 2.10
N THR A 77 4.87 -14.41 1.85
CA THR A 77 5.99 -15.18 2.41
C THR A 77 6.94 -14.23 3.11
N THR A 78 7.87 -14.77 3.90
CA THR A 78 8.92 -13.97 4.56
C THR A 78 9.86 -13.27 3.57
N GLN A 79 9.87 -13.71 2.30
CA GLN A 79 10.74 -13.19 1.26
C GLN A 79 10.02 -12.27 0.27
N GLY A 80 8.69 -12.12 0.37
CA GLY A 80 7.94 -11.41 -0.66
C GLY A 80 6.43 -11.48 -0.55
N ILE A 81 5.78 -10.55 -1.24
CA ILE A 81 4.32 -10.50 -1.42
C ILE A 81 4.01 -10.69 -2.90
N HIS A 82 3.25 -11.74 -3.21
CA HIS A 82 2.72 -12.01 -4.54
C HIS A 82 1.23 -11.71 -4.55
N VAL A 83 0.79 -10.82 -5.43
CA VAL A 83 -0.62 -10.42 -5.50
C VAL A 83 -1.03 -10.06 -6.92
N MET A 84 -2.27 -10.38 -7.26
CA MET A 84 -2.90 -9.91 -8.49
C MET A 84 -3.61 -8.59 -8.22
N VAL A 85 -3.20 -7.54 -8.91
CA VAL A 85 -3.81 -6.20 -8.80
C VAL A 85 -4.77 -5.96 -9.96
N LYS A 86 -6.03 -5.64 -9.65
CA LYS A 86 -7.06 -5.26 -10.61
C LYS A 86 -7.44 -3.80 -10.41
N ASN A 87 -7.42 -3.02 -11.48
CA ASN A 87 -7.83 -1.61 -11.45
C ASN A 87 -9.34 -1.49 -11.69
N LEU A 88 -10.09 -1.07 -10.67
CA LEU A 88 -11.53 -0.90 -10.71
C LEU A 88 -11.96 0.33 -11.53
N SER A 89 -11.13 1.38 -11.56
CA SER A 89 -11.44 2.60 -12.33
C SER A 89 -11.56 2.35 -13.84
N ILE A 90 -10.78 1.40 -14.38
CA ILE A 90 -10.86 1.01 -15.80
C ILE A 90 -12.17 0.26 -16.07
N LEU A 91 -12.61 -0.58 -15.13
CA LEU A 91 -13.87 -1.32 -15.26
C LEU A 91 -15.07 -0.37 -15.22
N LEU A 92 -15.08 0.63 -14.33
CA LEU A 92 -16.13 1.64 -14.29
C LEU A 92 -16.21 2.44 -15.59
N LYS A 93 -15.07 2.85 -16.18
CA LYS A 93 -15.05 3.54 -17.48
C LYS A 93 -15.68 2.68 -18.61
N ARG A 94 -15.43 1.37 -18.62
CA ARG A 94 -16.04 0.44 -19.58
C ARG A 94 -17.55 0.26 -19.38
N LEU A 95 -18.00 0.18 -18.13
CA LEU A 95 -19.43 0.07 -17.81
C LEU A 95 -20.22 1.34 -18.17
N VAL A 96 -19.63 2.52 -17.95
CA VAL A 96 -20.23 3.80 -18.37
C VAL A 96 -20.32 3.90 -19.89
N HIS A 97 -19.34 3.34 -20.63
CA HIS A 97 -19.41 3.27 -22.08
C HIS A 97 -20.50 2.30 -22.58
N TRP A 98 -20.72 1.18 -21.89
CA TRP A 98 -21.75 0.19 -22.26
C TRP A 98 -23.18 0.66 -21.99
N LYS A 99 -23.43 1.45 -20.95
CA LYS A 99 -24.76 2.00 -20.64
C LYS A 99 -25.26 3.10 -21.59
N ARG A 100 -24.53 3.42 -22.65
CA ARG A 100 -24.89 4.47 -23.63
C ARG A 100 -25.54 3.96 -24.93
N PHE A 101 -25.95 2.70 -24.98
CA PHE A 101 -26.69 2.11 -26.10
C PHE A 101 -27.95 1.41 -25.62
#